data_AF-A0A8B8HLW4-F1
#
_entry.id   AF-A0A8B8HLW4-F1
#
_cell.length_a   1.000
_cell.length_b   1.000
_cell.length_c   1.000
_cell.angle_alpha   90.00
_cell.angle_beta   90.00
_cell.angle_gamma   90.00
#
_symmetry.space_group_name_H-M   'P 1'
#
loop_
_entity.id
_entity.type
_entity.pdbx_description
1 polymer ?
#
loop_
_entity_poly.entity_id
_entity_poly.type
_entity_poly.pdbx_seq_one_letter_code
_entity_poly.pdbx_strand_id
1 'polypeptide(L)'
;MLKYMFIVLCPLSFLKADYQIYSKLQSNLILQYNGSNHFTHNPEKCYEILQDFSEQASNFTWCSILNSKPITLCERCVEKYVTFRDKYEELLNTTINGTSCRSIFISQDRLNAVQEYHDNILSIWNKGNCNGCFDWIQGKPSLKNDTIRFYKMTNDTMDCIVKNMDPDNTEVCNRCIQSYMQLDNFYKTLSSDSIGVDSVCMDIVDSMNATRYIWSKNLNCCKLRKKPEVVFLCCAGIIAILPLIYYLTVRFCGPIRDLPNVLKQSRFKQTILRSINGRND
;
A
#
# COMPACT_ATOMS: atom_id res chain seq x y z
N MET A 1 -23.43 -60.13 68.26
CA MET A 1 -22.33 -59.22 67.90
C MET A 1 -22.86 -58.20 66.90
N LEU A 2 -22.45 -56.94 67.08
CA LEU A 2 -22.41 -55.78 66.16
C LEU A 2 -22.87 -56.01 64.70
N LYS A 3 -23.53 -55.11 63.97
CA LYS A 3 -23.82 -53.67 64.12
C LYS A 3 -24.83 -53.29 63.02
N TYR A 4 -25.65 -52.30 63.35
CA TYR A 4 -26.62 -51.56 62.55
C TYR A 4 -26.27 -51.26 61.08
N MET A 5 -27.29 -51.33 60.22
CA MET A 5 -27.46 -50.44 59.06
C MET A 5 -28.93 -50.03 58.99
N PHE A 6 -29.21 -48.79 59.41
CA PHE A 6 -30.49 -48.11 59.28
C PHE A 6 -30.81 -47.92 57.78
N ILE A 7 -31.92 -48.49 57.31
CA ILE A 7 -32.55 -48.07 56.05
C ILE A 7 -33.78 -47.27 56.44
N VAL A 8 -33.69 -45.95 56.31
CA VAL A 8 -34.82 -45.03 56.45
C VAL A 8 -35.70 -45.17 55.21
N LEU A 9 -36.92 -45.69 55.41
CA LEU A 9 -38.03 -45.58 54.48
C LEU A 9 -38.47 -44.10 54.42
N CYS A 10 -38.21 -43.42 53.30
CA CYS A 10 -38.84 -42.14 52.98
C CYS A 10 -39.94 -42.40 51.95
N PRO A 11 -41.19 -41.99 52.19
CA PRO A 11 -42.29 -42.24 51.26
C PRO A 11 -42.12 -41.35 50.01
N LEU A 12 -42.28 -41.97 48.83
CA LEU A 12 -42.46 -41.29 47.56
C LEU A 12 -43.73 -40.44 47.62
N SER A 13 -43.60 -39.17 48.03
CA SER A 13 -44.58 -38.15 47.73
C SER A 13 -44.49 -37.83 46.23
N PHE A 14 -45.53 -38.23 45.50
CA PHE A 14 -45.84 -37.74 44.17
C PHE A 14 -45.90 -36.20 44.20
N LEU A 15 -44.84 -35.53 43.78
CA LEU A 15 -44.92 -34.14 43.34
C LEU A 15 -45.45 -34.17 41.91
N LYS A 16 -46.76 -34.00 41.79
CA LYS A 16 -47.42 -33.64 40.54
C LYS A 16 -46.86 -32.25 40.17
N ALA A 17 -45.90 -32.22 39.25
CA ALA A 17 -45.36 -30.95 38.76
C ALA A 17 -46.51 -30.18 38.10
N ASP A 18 -46.80 -29.00 38.62
CA ASP A 18 -47.82 -28.09 38.07
C ASP A 18 -47.40 -27.65 36.66
N TYR A 19 -47.92 -28.37 35.66
CA TYR A 19 -47.77 -28.09 34.23
C TYR A 19 -48.10 -26.63 33.86
N GLN A 20 -48.95 -25.99 34.66
CA GLN A 20 -49.41 -24.62 34.46
C GLN A 20 -48.36 -23.55 34.84
N ILE A 21 -47.41 -23.89 35.73
CA ILE A 21 -46.27 -23.01 36.06
C ILE A 21 -45.19 -23.13 34.99
N TYR A 22 -44.95 -24.34 34.47
CA TYR A 22 -44.00 -24.55 33.38
C TYR A 22 -44.49 -23.89 32.09
N SER A 23 -45.79 -23.98 31.75
CA SER A 23 -46.33 -23.28 30.57
C SER A 23 -46.29 -21.76 30.72
N LYS A 24 -46.43 -21.22 31.93
CA LYS A 24 -46.40 -19.77 32.22
C LYS A 24 -44.97 -19.22 32.32
N LEU A 25 -44.02 -20.02 32.82
CA LEU A 25 -42.59 -19.70 32.84
C LEU A 25 -41.98 -19.83 31.43
N GLN A 26 -42.43 -20.82 30.66
CA GLN A 26 -42.03 -21.05 29.28
C GLN A 26 -42.70 -20.05 28.32
N SER A 27 -43.93 -19.60 28.56
CA SER A 27 -44.50 -18.47 27.79
C SER A 27 -43.76 -17.16 28.07
N ASN A 28 -43.25 -16.97 29.29
CA ASN A 28 -42.46 -15.79 29.66
C ASN A 28 -41.01 -15.86 29.13
N LEU A 29 -40.39 -17.05 29.04
CA LEU A 29 -39.06 -17.22 28.43
C LEU A 29 -39.10 -17.28 26.90
N ILE A 30 -40.15 -17.82 26.29
CA ILE A 30 -40.26 -17.97 24.83
C ILE A 30 -40.74 -16.67 24.16
N LEU A 31 -41.31 -15.72 24.90
CA LEU A 31 -41.57 -14.37 24.38
C LEU A 31 -40.34 -13.44 24.35
N GLN A 32 -39.16 -13.91 24.78
CA GLN A 32 -37.89 -13.16 24.67
C GLN A 32 -37.00 -13.62 23.50
N TYR A 33 -37.48 -14.49 22.62
CA TYR A 33 -36.76 -14.85 21.39
C TYR A 33 -37.62 -14.64 20.14
N ASN A 34 -38.22 -13.46 20.04
CA ASN A 34 -38.39 -12.80 18.75
C ASN A 34 -37.19 -11.87 18.60
N GLY A 35 -36.49 -11.95 17.45
CA GLY A 35 -35.24 -11.24 17.13
C GLY A 35 -35.35 -9.72 17.04
N SER A 36 -36.02 -9.10 18.00
CA SER A 36 -36.30 -7.68 18.13
C SER A 36 -36.41 -7.36 19.63
N ASN A 37 -35.26 -7.21 20.29
CA ASN A 37 -35.00 -6.40 21.50
C ASN A 37 -33.92 -7.04 22.38
N HIS A 38 -32.67 -6.75 22.04
CA HIS A 38 -31.67 -6.49 23.08
C HIS A 38 -31.50 -4.97 23.25
N PHE A 39 -32.61 -4.24 23.40
CA PHE A 39 -32.55 -2.86 23.84
C PHE A 39 -32.47 -2.87 25.37
N THR A 40 -31.24 -2.88 25.91
CA THR A 40 -30.96 -1.85 26.90
C THR A 40 -31.40 -0.55 26.24
N HIS A 41 -32.24 0.26 26.89
CA HIS A 41 -32.67 1.53 26.32
C HIS A 41 -31.42 2.39 26.14
N ASN A 42 -30.73 2.23 25.01
CA ASN A 42 -29.58 3.02 24.67
C ASN A 42 -30.07 4.45 24.68
N PRO A 43 -29.29 5.39 25.22
CA PRO A 43 -29.67 6.78 25.18
C PRO A 43 -30.00 7.15 23.73
N GLU A 44 -31.21 7.67 23.48
CA GLU A 44 -31.70 8.00 22.14
C GLU A 44 -30.65 8.81 21.35
N LYS A 45 -29.98 9.72 22.07
CA LYS A 45 -28.90 10.53 21.54
C LYS A 45 -27.63 9.76 21.15
N CYS A 46 -27.27 8.66 21.82
CA CYS A 46 -26.17 7.81 21.35
C CYS A 46 -26.51 7.11 20.03
N TYR A 47 -27.78 6.70 19.87
CA TYR A 47 -28.24 6.09 18.63
C TYR A 47 -28.29 7.11 17.48
N GLU A 48 -28.72 8.34 17.75
CA GLU A 48 -28.66 9.46 16.78
C GLU A 48 -27.22 9.69 16.29
N ILE A 49 -26.23 9.76 17.19
CA ILE A 49 -24.82 9.94 16.81
C ILE A 49 -24.31 8.75 15.98
N LEU A 50 -24.72 7.52 16.32
CA LEU A 50 -24.38 6.34 15.53
C LEU A 50 -24.98 6.40 14.11
N GLN A 51 -26.22 6.88 13.99
CA GLN A 51 -26.89 7.05 12.69
C GLN A 51 -26.16 8.11 11.84
N ASP A 52 -25.80 9.25 12.44
CA ASP A 52 -25.00 10.28 11.78
C ASP A 52 -23.65 9.73 11.32
N PHE A 53 -22.94 9.00 12.18
CA PHE A 53 -21.67 8.34 11.83
C PHE A 53 -21.84 7.41 10.63
N SER A 54 -22.90 6.60 10.64
CA SER A 54 -23.20 5.64 9.57
C SER A 54 -23.50 6.34 8.24
N GLU A 55 -24.25 7.44 8.28
CA GLU A 55 -24.54 8.27 7.11
C GLU A 55 -23.26 8.90 6.55
N GLN A 56 -22.41 9.49 7.40
CA GLN A 56 -21.17 10.11 6.94
C GLN A 56 -20.16 9.08 6.41
N ALA A 57 -20.10 7.88 7.01
CA ALA A 57 -19.30 6.78 6.51
C ALA A 57 -19.75 6.34 5.11
N SER A 58 -21.06 6.23 4.89
CA SER A 58 -21.65 5.94 3.58
C SER A 58 -21.34 7.04 2.56
N ASN A 59 -21.51 8.31 2.95
CA ASN A 59 -21.23 9.46 2.08
C ASN A 59 -19.75 9.51 1.64
N PHE A 60 -18.82 9.28 2.56
CA PHE A 60 -17.40 9.19 2.22
C PHE A 60 -17.13 8.01 1.29
N THR A 61 -17.66 6.82 1.61
CA THR A 61 -17.48 5.61 0.80
C THR A 61 -17.98 5.83 -0.63
N TRP A 62 -19.19 6.36 -0.77
CA TRP A 62 -19.78 6.73 -2.05
C TRP A 62 -18.87 7.70 -2.83
N CYS A 63 -18.45 8.79 -2.19
CA CYS A 63 -17.55 9.77 -2.81
C CYS A 63 -16.22 9.13 -3.26
N SER A 64 -15.62 8.31 -2.40
CA SER A 64 -14.33 7.67 -2.67
C SER A 64 -14.35 6.75 -3.88
N ILE A 65 -15.45 6.01 -4.07
CA ILE A 65 -15.63 5.10 -5.20
C ILE A 65 -15.79 5.88 -6.50
N LEU A 66 -16.62 6.94 -6.50
CA LEU A 66 -16.83 7.77 -7.70
C LEU A 66 -15.57 8.53 -8.14
N ASN A 67 -14.68 8.86 -7.20
CA ASN A 67 -13.43 9.58 -7.46
C ASN A 67 -12.21 8.66 -7.47
N SER A 68 -12.41 7.37 -7.75
CA SER A 68 -11.34 6.36 -7.82
C SER A 68 -10.61 6.32 -9.16
N LYS A 69 -11.22 6.83 -10.24
CA LYS A 69 -10.61 6.93 -11.58
C LYS A 69 -11.18 8.11 -12.39
N PRO A 70 -10.36 9.12 -12.76
CA PRO A 70 -9.02 9.38 -12.21
C PRO A 70 -9.08 9.61 -10.69
N ILE A 71 -7.99 9.34 -9.98
CA ILE A 71 -7.96 9.47 -8.51
C ILE A 71 -8.02 10.96 -8.17
N THR A 72 -9.14 11.37 -7.58
CA THR A 72 -9.39 12.74 -7.08
C THR A 72 -10.05 12.71 -5.70
N LEU A 73 -9.86 11.58 -4.99
CA LEU A 73 -10.50 11.26 -3.74
C LEU A 73 -10.14 12.26 -2.65
N CYS A 74 -8.87 12.66 -2.55
CA CYS A 74 -8.43 13.52 -1.46
C CYS A 74 -9.11 14.88 -1.56
N GLU A 75 -9.09 15.52 -2.73
CA GLU A 75 -9.71 16.83 -2.94
C GLU A 75 -11.23 16.77 -2.91
N ARG A 76 -11.85 15.81 -3.59
CA ARG A 76 -13.31 15.76 -3.76
C ARG A 76 -14.05 15.26 -2.53
N CYS A 77 -13.41 14.48 -1.68
CA CYS A 77 -14.06 13.81 -0.54
C CYS A 77 -13.61 14.32 0.83
N VAL A 78 -12.74 15.33 0.89
CA VAL A 78 -12.20 15.86 2.16
C VAL A 78 -13.27 16.30 3.14
N GLU A 79 -14.32 16.99 2.67
CA GLU A 79 -15.40 17.45 3.55
C GLU A 79 -16.12 16.26 4.20
N LYS A 80 -16.42 15.22 3.41
CA LYS A 80 -17.10 14.02 3.90
C LYS A 80 -16.21 13.26 4.88
N TYR A 81 -14.91 13.20 4.61
CA TYR A 81 -13.93 12.60 5.53
C TYR A 81 -13.89 13.34 6.86
N VAL A 82 -13.85 14.67 6.85
CA VAL A 82 -13.84 15.51 8.06
C VAL A 82 -15.10 15.29 8.88
N THR A 83 -16.29 15.36 8.27
CA THR A 83 -17.53 15.12 9.02
C THR A 83 -17.62 13.70 9.56
N PHE A 84 -17.18 12.70 8.78
CA PHE A 84 -17.08 11.31 9.24
C PHE A 84 -16.17 11.17 10.47
N ARG A 85 -14.97 11.75 10.44
CA ARG A 85 -14.02 11.77 11.55
C ARG A 85 -14.64 12.43 12.79
N ASP A 86 -15.20 13.62 12.61
CA ASP A 86 -15.76 14.41 13.70
C ASP A 86 -16.95 13.68 14.37
N LYS A 87 -17.77 12.97 13.60
CA LYS A 87 -18.87 12.14 14.13
C LYS A 87 -18.38 10.91 14.88
N TYR A 88 -17.28 10.30 14.44
CA TYR A 88 -16.65 9.23 15.20
C TYR A 88 -16.06 9.74 16.52
N GLU A 89 -15.42 10.92 16.52
CA GLU A 89 -14.92 11.56 17.75
C GLU A 89 -16.06 11.93 18.70
N GLU A 90 -17.19 12.44 18.18
CA GLU A 90 -18.41 12.70 18.95
C GLU A 90 -18.94 11.42 19.61
N LEU A 91 -18.97 10.31 18.87
CA LEU A 91 -19.36 8.99 19.38
C LEU A 91 -18.46 8.51 20.52
N LEU A 92 -17.15 8.75 20.41
CA LEU A 92 -16.17 8.35 21.42
C LEU A 92 -16.28 9.14 22.72
N ASN A 93 -16.59 10.44 22.62
CA ASN A 93 -16.51 11.38 23.73
C ASN A 93 -17.87 11.60 24.43
N THR A 94 -18.98 11.29 23.78
CA THR A 94 -20.31 11.54 24.34
C THR A 94 -20.65 10.57 25.48
N THR A 95 -21.09 11.12 26.61
CA THR A 95 -21.54 10.38 27.79
C THR A 95 -22.90 10.91 28.23
N ILE A 96 -23.86 10.01 28.41
CA ILE A 96 -25.26 10.35 28.70
C ILE A 96 -25.72 9.56 29.92
N ASN A 97 -26.16 10.26 30.96
CA ASN A 97 -26.57 9.65 32.23
C ASN A 97 -25.50 8.68 32.81
N GLY A 98 -24.23 9.06 32.70
CA GLY A 98 -23.10 8.25 33.15
C GLY A 98 -22.72 7.07 32.24
N THR A 99 -23.45 6.84 31.14
CA THR A 99 -23.16 5.79 30.16
C THR A 99 -22.49 6.40 28.93
N SER A 100 -21.29 5.93 28.57
CA SER A 100 -20.56 6.42 27.39
C SER A 100 -21.07 5.74 26.12
N CYS A 101 -21.34 6.50 25.05
CA CYS A 101 -21.78 5.92 23.77
C CYS A 101 -20.72 4.97 23.18
N ARG A 102 -19.43 5.26 23.39
CA ARG A 102 -18.30 4.36 23.09
C ARG A 102 -18.50 2.98 23.71
N SER A 103 -18.83 2.94 25.00
CA SER A 103 -19.02 1.67 25.71
C SER A 103 -20.24 0.90 25.21
N ILE A 104 -21.15 1.49 24.45
CA ILE A 104 -22.32 0.80 23.89
C ILE A 104 -22.01 0.22 22.51
N PHE A 105 -21.27 0.93 21.67
CA PHE A 105 -21.14 0.59 20.25
C PHE A 105 -19.73 0.14 19.81
N ILE A 106 -18.72 0.37 20.64
CA ILE A 106 -17.32 0.06 20.31
C ILE A 106 -16.82 -1.03 21.24
N SER A 107 -16.27 -2.09 20.66
CA SER A 107 -15.67 -3.25 21.36
C SER A 107 -16.64 -4.02 22.26
N GLN A 108 -17.96 -3.96 22.00
CA GLN A 108 -18.96 -4.76 22.72
C GLN A 108 -19.11 -6.18 22.17
N ASP A 109 -18.89 -6.35 20.87
CA ASP A 109 -18.97 -7.63 20.19
C ASP A 109 -17.68 -7.94 19.44
N ARG A 110 -17.52 -9.20 19.02
CA ARG A 110 -16.32 -9.67 18.31
C ARG A 110 -16.19 -9.13 16.90
N LEU A 111 -17.30 -8.67 16.29
CA LEU A 111 -17.31 -8.13 14.95
C LEU A 111 -16.82 -6.67 14.96
N ASN A 112 -17.17 -5.92 16.01
CA ASN A 112 -16.81 -4.53 16.24
C ASN A 112 -17.01 -3.64 15.00
N ALA A 113 -18.17 -3.78 14.35
CA ALA A 113 -18.42 -3.25 13.01
C ALA A 113 -18.14 -1.75 12.89
N VAL A 114 -18.53 -0.95 13.90
CA VAL A 114 -18.31 0.51 13.91
C VAL A 114 -16.82 0.84 13.79
N GLN A 115 -15.98 0.16 14.56
CA GLN A 115 -14.53 0.36 14.53
C GLN A 115 -13.92 -0.16 13.22
N GLU A 116 -14.35 -1.32 12.73
CA GLU A 116 -13.87 -1.88 11.46
C GLU A 116 -14.15 -0.96 10.28
N TYR A 117 -15.36 -0.40 10.18
CA TYR A 117 -15.69 0.59 9.14
C TYR A 117 -14.85 1.86 9.29
N HIS A 118 -14.64 2.31 10.53
CA HIS A 118 -13.78 3.46 10.77
C HIS A 118 -12.34 3.25 10.30
N ASP A 119 -11.74 2.14 10.72
CA ASP A 119 -10.35 1.82 10.42
C ASP A 119 -10.14 1.60 8.91
N ASN A 120 -11.14 1.05 8.21
CA ASN A 120 -11.13 0.90 6.76
C ASN A 120 -11.15 2.26 6.04
N ILE A 121 -12.05 3.17 6.42
CA ILE A 121 -12.12 4.52 5.85
C ILE A 121 -10.82 5.29 6.12
N LEU A 122 -10.34 5.22 7.35
CA LEU A 122 -9.06 5.83 7.74
C LEU A 122 -7.89 5.23 6.95
N SER A 123 -7.89 3.92 6.69
CA SER A 123 -6.88 3.26 5.87
C SER A 123 -6.90 3.77 4.43
N ILE A 124 -8.07 3.98 3.83
CA ILE A 124 -8.19 4.54 2.47
C ILE A 124 -7.59 5.95 2.42
N TRP A 125 -7.96 6.81 3.38
CA TRP A 125 -7.44 8.18 3.48
C TRP A 125 -5.92 8.22 3.63
N ASN A 126 -5.37 7.37 4.50
CA ASN A 126 -3.95 7.30 4.78
C ASN A 126 -3.14 6.69 3.63
N LYS A 127 -3.65 5.64 2.97
CA LYS A 127 -3.02 5.05 1.77
C LYS A 127 -2.97 6.05 0.61
N GLY A 128 -3.97 6.92 0.50
CA GLY A 128 -3.96 8.03 -0.44
C GLY A 128 -2.99 9.16 -0.05
N ASN A 129 -2.36 9.09 1.13
CA ASN A 129 -1.59 10.18 1.74
C ASN A 129 -2.35 11.52 1.64
N CYS A 130 -3.66 11.51 1.85
CA CYS A 130 -4.51 12.66 1.57
C CYS A 130 -4.19 13.85 2.47
N ASN A 131 -3.68 13.62 3.68
CA ASN A 131 -3.16 14.69 4.54
C ASN A 131 -2.03 15.48 3.86
N GLY A 132 -1.26 14.85 2.96
CA GLY A 132 -0.21 15.50 2.18
C GLY A 132 -0.72 16.62 1.26
N CYS A 133 -1.98 16.55 0.81
CA CYS A 133 -2.61 17.56 -0.06
C CYS A 133 -3.00 18.86 0.68
N PHE A 134 -3.14 18.83 2.02
CA PHE A 134 -3.76 19.90 2.80
C PHE A 134 -2.89 20.40 3.96
N ASP A 135 -2.99 21.70 4.25
CA ASP A 135 -2.65 22.29 5.53
C ASP A 135 -3.86 22.20 6.47
N TRP A 136 -3.63 21.72 7.69
CA TRP A 136 -4.69 21.50 8.67
C TRP A 136 -4.63 22.59 9.75
N ILE A 137 -5.60 23.50 9.73
CA ILE A 137 -5.71 24.59 10.72
C ILE A 137 -6.94 24.33 11.57
N GLN A 138 -6.74 24.05 12.86
CA GLN A 138 -7.83 23.74 13.80
C GLN A 138 -8.77 22.62 13.30
N GLY A 139 -8.21 21.58 12.71
CA GLY A 139 -8.98 20.43 12.19
C GLY A 139 -9.70 20.69 10.86
N LYS A 140 -9.61 21.90 10.30
CA LYS A 140 -10.14 22.25 8.97
C LYS A 140 -9.06 22.13 7.89
N PRO A 141 -9.38 21.49 6.75
CA PRO A 141 -8.46 21.32 5.64
C PRO A 141 -8.43 22.58 4.76
N SER A 142 -7.23 23.03 4.38
CA SER A 142 -7.00 24.00 3.32
C SER A 142 -6.00 23.42 2.33
N LEU A 143 -6.22 23.56 1.03
CA LEU A 143 -5.25 23.05 0.04
C LEU A 143 -3.89 23.71 0.25
N LYS A 144 -2.81 22.91 0.21
CA LYS A 144 -1.45 23.45 0.25
C LYS A 144 -1.18 24.29 -0.98
N ASN A 145 -0.37 25.33 -0.81
CA ASN A 145 0.09 26.17 -1.92
C ASN A 145 0.76 25.35 -3.03
N ASP A 146 1.52 24.32 -2.66
CA ASP A 146 2.18 23.43 -3.62
C ASP A 146 1.17 22.59 -4.44
N THR A 147 0.12 22.10 -3.80
CA THR A 147 -0.99 21.38 -4.46
C THR A 147 -1.70 22.28 -5.46
N ILE A 148 -2.04 23.51 -5.06
CA ILE A 148 -2.67 24.51 -5.94
C ILE A 148 -1.78 24.82 -7.13
N ARG A 149 -0.48 25.02 -6.88
CA ARG A 149 0.51 25.29 -7.93
C ARG A 149 0.64 24.11 -8.89
N PHE A 150 0.66 22.87 -8.39
CA PHE A 150 0.71 21.66 -9.20
C PHE A 150 -0.49 21.59 -10.15
N TYR A 151 -1.72 21.79 -9.65
CA TYR A 151 -2.91 21.76 -10.48
C TYR A 151 -2.94 22.86 -11.53
N LYS A 152 -2.49 24.07 -11.18
CA LYS A 152 -2.35 25.14 -12.17
C LYS A 152 -1.41 24.74 -13.30
N MET A 153 -0.22 24.24 -12.98
CA MET A 153 0.77 23.81 -13.99
C MET A 153 0.27 22.63 -14.82
N THR A 154 -0.49 21.71 -14.21
CA THR A 154 -1.11 20.59 -14.90
C THR A 154 -2.17 21.07 -15.89
N ASN A 155 -3.06 21.95 -15.47
CA ASN A 155 -4.09 22.54 -16.33
C ASN A 155 -3.45 23.33 -17.48
N ASP A 156 -2.45 24.17 -17.20
CA ASP A 156 -1.71 24.92 -18.23
C ASP A 156 -1.05 23.98 -19.26
N THR A 157 -0.52 22.85 -18.81
CA THR A 157 0.10 21.83 -19.67
C THR A 157 -0.95 21.11 -20.52
N MET A 158 -2.06 20.68 -19.92
CA MET A 158 -3.15 20.02 -20.64
C MET A 158 -3.83 20.96 -21.64
N ASP A 159 -4.05 22.21 -21.27
CA ASP A 159 -4.57 23.25 -22.16
C ASP A 159 -3.65 23.46 -23.36
N CYS A 160 -2.33 23.48 -23.15
CA CYS A 160 -1.37 23.53 -24.25
C CYS A 160 -1.53 22.33 -25.18
N ILE A 161 -1.62 21.12 -24.62
CA ILE A 161 -1.76 19.87 -25.37
C ILE A 161 -3.04 19.93 -26.21
N VAL A 162 -4.19 20.20 -25.59
CA VAL A 162 -5.51 20.25 -26.26
C VAL A 162 -5.53 21.31 -27.36
N LYS A 163 -5.01 22.52 -27.09
CA LYS A 163 -4.97 23.61 -28.09
C LYS A 163 -4.14 23.29 -29.33
N ASN A 164 -3.13 22.43 -29.20
CA ASN A 164 -2.24 22.06 -30.31
C ASN A 164 -2.53 20.67 -30.86
N MET A 165 -3.54 19.97 -30.34
CA MET A 165 -3.97 18.64 -30.78
C MET A 165 -4.76 18.76 -32.09
N ASP A 166 -4.06 19.17 -33.16
CA ASP A 166 -4.60 19.29 -34.51
C ASP A 166 -4.35 17.96 -35.26
N PRO A 167 -5.36 17.34 -35.90
CA PRO A 167 -5.18 16.13 -36.70
C PRO A 167 -4.13 16.26 -37.80
N ASP A 168 -3.89 17.47 -38.31
CA ASP A 168 -2.96 17.71 -39.43
C ASP A 168 -1.55 18.13 -38.98
N ASN A 169 -1.34 18.42 -37.68
CA ASN A 169 -0.10 19.07 -37.22
C ASN A 169 0.53 18.36 -35.99
N THR A 170 1.56 17.55 -36.25
CA THR A 170 2.24 16.71 -35.24
C THR A 170 3.22 17.45 -34.30
N GLU A 171 3.07 18.76 -34.11
CA GLU A 171 4.03 19.59 -33.36
C GLU A 171 3.71 19.79 -31.86
N VAL A 172 2.68 19.13 -31.32
CA VAL A 172 2.29 19.24 -29.88
C VAL A 172 3.50 19.14 -28.95
N CYS A 173 4.38 18.17 -29.21
CA CYS A 173 5.58 17.95 -28.41
C CYS A 173 6.50 19.18 -28.39
N ASN A 174 6.74 19.81 -29.54
CA ASN A 174 7.66 20.95 -29.63
C ASN A 174 7.09 22.19 -28.95
N ARG A 175 5.77 22.39 -29.03
CA ARG A 175 5.09 23.56 -28.47
C ARG A 175 4.86 23.46 -26.96
N CYS A 176 4.58 22.27 -26.46
CA CYS A 176 4.20 22.06 -25.06
C CYS A 176 5.31 21.45 -24.19
N ILE A 177 6.50 21.16 -24.75
CA ILE A 177 7.63 20.58 -23.99
C ILE A 177 8.02 21.44 -22.80
N GLN A 178 8.00 22.77 -22.93
CA GLN A 178 8.39 23.66 -21.83
C GLN A 178 7.42 23.56 -20.66
N SER A 179 6.11 23.62 -20.91
CA SER A 179 5.09 23.45 -19.87
C SER A 179 5.20 22.08 -19.19
N TYR A 180 5.35 21.01 -19.98
CA TYR A 180 5.54 19.66 -19.46
C TYR A 180 6.80 19.53 -18.61
N MET A 181 7.93 20.06 -19.06
CA MET A 181 9.20 19.99 -18.32
C MET A 181 9.15 20.80 -17.02
N GLN A 182 8.49 21.95 -17.02
CA GLN A 182 8.27 22.74 -15.80
C GLN A 182 7.42 21.96 -14.80
N LEU A 183 6.33 21.33 -15.24
CA LEU A 183 5.48 20.49 -14.41
C LEU A 183 6.25 19.28 -13.84
N ASP A 184 7.00 18.56 -14.68
CA ASP A 184 7.77 17.39 -14.26
C ASP A 184 8.88 17.75 -13.26
N ASN A 185 9.56 18.89 -13.47
CA ASN A 185 10.55 19.39 -12.53
C ASN A 185 9.91 19.81 -11.21
N PHE A 186 8.76 20.49 -11.24
CA PHE A 186 8.05 20.85 -10.02
C PHE A 186 7.58 19.61 -9.24
N TYR A 187 7.00 18.62 -9.91
CA TYR A 187 6.64 17.35 -9.28
C TYR A 187 7.84 16.66 -8.61
N LYS A 188 9.01 16.66 -9.26
CA LYS A 188 10.25 16.14 -8.66
C LYS A 188 10.71 16.89 -7.40
N THR A 189 10.34 18.17 -7.26
CA THR A 189 10.63 18.91 -6.01
C THR A 189 9.67 18.56 -4.88
N LEU A 190 8.46 18.10 -5.19
CA LEU A 190 7.47 17.67 -4.19
C LEU A 190 7.75 16.27 -3.65
N SER A 191 8.33 15.41 -4.48
CA SER A 191 8.68 14.05 -4.07
C SER A 191 10.09 13.99 -3.48
N SER A 192 10.20 13.47 -2.25
CA SER A 192 11.49 13.17 -1.61
C SER A 192 12.27 12.05 -2.33
N ASP A 193 11.58 11.22 -3.11
CA ASP A 193 12.16 10.11 -3.88
C ASP A 193 11.93 10.26 -5.37
N SER A 194 12.87 9.77 -6.18
CA SER A 194 12.70 9.68 -7.64
C SER A 194 11.48 8.85 -8.09
N ILE A 195 10.85 8.12 -7.15
CA ILE A 195 9.74 7.19 -7.36
C ILE A 195 8.37 7.81 -7.01
N GLY A 196 8.28 8.94 -6.29
CA GLY A 196 7.01 9.68 -6.15
C GLY A 196 6.13 9.36 -4.95
N VAL A 197 6.50 8.46 -4.03
CA VAL A 197 5.51 7.72 -3.20
C VAL A 197 5.37 8.20 -1.75
N ASP A 198 6.45 8.67 -1.11
CA ASP A 198 6.45 8.75 0.36
C ASP A 198 5.95 10.09 0.93
N SER A 199 5.89 11.17 0.13
CA SER A 199 5.51 12.52 0.61
C SER A 199 4.32 13.16 -0.12
N VAL A 200 3.96 12.65 -1.30
CA VAL A 200 2.99 13.29 -2.19
C VAL A 200 1.63 12.61 -2.07
N CYS A 201 0.54 13.37 -2.11
CA CYS A 201 -0.81 12.79 -2.07
C CYS A 201 -1.18 12.14 -3.41
N MET A 202 -2.02 11.11 -3.34
CA MET A 202 -2.31 10.24 -4.48
C MET A 202 -3.00 10.96 -5.65
N ASP A 203 -3.81 11.99 -5.39
CA ASP A 203 -4.43 12.82 -6.43
C ASP A 203 -3.37 13.46 -7.35
N ILE A 204 -2.28 14.00 -6.76
CA ILE A 204 -1.14 14.57 -7.51
C ILE A 204 -0.40 13.46 -8.27
N VAL A 205 -0.15 12.32 -7.62
CA VAL A 205 0.59 11.20 -8.21
C VAL A 205 -0.15 10.65 -9.43
N ASP A 206 -1.46 10.41 -9.31
CA ASP A 206 -2.30 9.90 -10.41
C ASP A 206 -2.38 10.91 -11.56
N SER A 207 -2.59 12.20 -11.24
CA SER A 207 -2.61 13.27 -12.22
C SER A 207 -1.29 13.39 -12.99
N MET A 208 -0.14 13.31 -12.30
CA MET A 208 1.16 13.32 -12.96
C MET A 208 1.39 12.06 -13.81
N ASN A 209 0.97 10.88 -13.33
CA ASN A 209 1.08 9.64 -14.08
C ASN A 209 0.21 9.65 -15.34
N ALA A 210 -1.03 10.15 -15.26
CA ALA A 210 -1.90 10.36 -16.41
C ALA A 210 -1.26 11.33 -17.41
N THR A 211 -0.68 12.43 -16.92
CA THR A 211 0.03 13.41 -17.75
C THR A 211 1.23 12.80 -18.48
N ARG A 212 2.07 12.04 -17.77
CA ARG A 212 3.20 11.30 -18.34
C ARG A 212 2.75 10.25 -19.35
N TYR A 213 1.64 9.56 -19.08
CA TYR A 213 1.08 8.58 -20.01
C TYR A 213 0.63 9.25 -21.31
N ILE A 214 -0.13 10.35 -21.23
CA ILE A 214 -0.54 11.13 -22.41
C ILE A 214 0.69 11.62 -23.18
N TRP A 215 1.66 12.22 -22.49
CA TRP A 215 2.88 12.76 -23.10
C TRP A 215 3.71 11.69 -23.82
N SER A 216 3.95 10.56 -23.15
CA SER A 216 4.88 9.54 -23.64
C SER A 216 4.23 8.50 -24.57
N LYS A 217 3.01 8.05 -24.27
CA LYS A 217 2.35 6.95 -24.99
C LYS A 217 1.36 7.46 -26.03
N ASN A 218 0.49 8.39 -25.67
CA ASN A 218 -0.51 8.89 -26.63
C ASN A 218 0.13 9.79 -27.68
N LEU A 219 0.99 10.73 -27.24
CA LEU A 219 1.63 11.71 -28.13
C LEU A 219 3.01 11.28 -28.64
N ASN A 220 3.61 10.22 -28.08
CA ASN A 220 4.95 9.75 -28.44
C ASN A 220 6.05 10.84 -28.36
N CYS A 221 5.91 11.81 -27.43
CA CYS A 221 6.84 12.93 -27.31
C CYS A 221 8.20 12.54 -26.69
N CYS A 222 8.29 11.39 -26.02
CA CYS A 222 9.54 10.88 -25.45
C CYS A 222 10.46 10.29 -26.54
N LYS A 223 11.17 11.15 -27.28
CA LYS A 223 12.20 10.74 -28.27
C LYS A 223 13.55 10.38 -27.64
N LEU A 224 13.78 10.71 -26.36
CA LEU A 224 15.09 10.59 -25.69
C LEU A 224 15.65 9.16 -25.61
N ARG A 225 14.79 8.14 -25.69
CA ARG A 225 15.24 6.73 -25.62
C ARG A 225 15.65 6.14 -26.99
N LYS A 226 15.82 6.99 -28.01
CA LYS A 226 16.35 6.63 -29.34
C LYS A 226 17.77 7.15 -29.59
N LYS A 227 18.53 7.53 -28.55
CA LYS A 227 19.98 7.81 -28.65
C LYS A 227 20.79 6.50 -28.54
N PRO A 228 21.97 6.41 -29.16
CA PRO A 228 22.42 5.18 -29.79
C PRO A 228 22.90 4.19 -28.73
N GLU A 229 22.08 3.17 -28.45
CA GLU A 229 22.52 1.93 -27.81
C GLU A 229 23.83 1.42 -28.47
N VAL A 230 24.03 1.72 -29.75
CA VAL A 230 25.25 1.47 -30.51
C VAL A 230 26.52 1.96 -29.82
N VAL A 231 26.57 3.17 -29.26
CA VAL A 231 27.81 3.67 -28.61
C VAL A 231 28.10 2.88 -27.33
N PHE A 232 27.06 2.60 -26.55
CA PHE A 232 27.18 1.77 -25.35
C PHE A 232 27.60 0.34 -25.69
N LEU A 233 26.99 -0.27 -26.71
CA LEU A 233 27.31 -1.61 -27.19
C LEU A 233 28.74 -1.69 -27.74
N CYS A 234 29.19 -0.66 -28.48
CA CYS A 234 30.58 -0.58 -28.96
C CYS A 234 31.58 -0.52 -27.79
N CYS A 235 31.35 0.35 -26.80
CA CYS A 235 32.21 0.44 -25.62
C CYS A 235 32.23 -0.87 -24.82
N ALA A 236 31.06 -1.48 -24.59
CA ALA A 236 30.94 -2.77 -23.91
C ALA A 236 31.68 -3.89 -24.68
N GLY A 237 31.55 -3.91 -26.01
CA GLY A 237 32.25 -4.85 -26.88
C GLY A 237 33.77 -4.72 -26.80
N ILE A 238 34.30 -3.49 -26.84
CA ILE A 238 35.75 -3.24 -26.70
C ILE A 238 36.23 -3.74 -25.33
N ILE A 239 35.54 -3.39 -24.25
CA ILE A 239 35.89 -3.82 -22.89
C ILE A 239 35.88 -5.34 -22.76
N ALA A 240 34.90 -6.02 -23.37
CA ALA A 240 34.82 -7.48 -23.36
C ALA A 240 35.95 -8.16 -24.15
N ILE A 241 36.49 -7.51 -25.18
CA ILE A 241 37.58 -8.04 -26.01
C ILE A 241 38.97 -7.78 -25.38
N LEU A 242 39.12 -6.75 -24.54
CA LEU A 242 40.40 -6.42 -23.89
C LEU A 242 41.05 -7.59 -23.13
N PRO A 243 40.32 -8.41 -22.33
CA PRO A 243 40.90 -9.59 -21.69
C PRO A 243 41.41 -10.65 -22.68
N LEU A 244 40.69 -10.86 -23.78
CA LEU A 244 41.12 -11.79 -24.83
C LEU A 244 42.42 -11.32 -25.49
N ILE A 245 42.48 -10.02 -25.82
CA ILE A 245 43.70 -9.41 -26.35
C ILE A 245 44.84 -9.54 -25.33
N TYR A 246 44.60 -9.27 -24.05
CA TYR A 246 45.61 -9.42 -22.99
C TYR A 246 46.16 -10.85 -22.90
N TYR A 247 45.31 -11.87 -22.92
CA TYR A 247 45.79 -13.26 -22.88
C TYR A 247 46.53 -13.66 -24.16
N LEU A 248 46.12 -13.14 -25.33
CA LEU A 248 46.83 -13.36 -26.58
C LEU A 248 48.20 -12.66 -26.58
N THR A 249 48.30 -11.42 -26.10
CA THR A 249 49.58 -10.71 -26.01
C THR A 249 50.52 -11.36 -25.01
N VAL A 250 50.02 -11.86 -23.87
CA VAL A 250 50.84 -12.66 -22.94
C VAL A 250 51.34 -13.95 -23.60
N ARG A 251 50.52 -14.63 -24.40
CA ARG A 251 50.89 -15.88 -25.07
C ARG A 251 51.93 -15.68 -26.18
N PHE A 252 51.80 -14.63 -26.99
CA PHE A 252 52.62 -14.43 -28.19
C PHE A 252 53.78 -13.43 -27.99
N CYS A 253 53.62 -12.46 -27.10
CA CYS A 253 54.61 -11.41 -26.82
C CYS A 253 55.19 -11.48 -25.40
N GLY A 254 54.70 -12.41 -24.56
CA GLY A 254 55.37 -12.71 -23.29
C GLY A 254 56.80 -13.17 -23.59
N PRO A 255 57.80 -12.74 -22.80
CA PRO A 255 59.15 -13.24 -22.97
C PRO A 255 59.06 -14.77 -22.92
N ILE A 256 59.60 -15.44 -23.94
CA ILE A 256 59.99 -16.84 -23.83
C ILE A 256 60.90 -16.82 -22.61
N ARG A 257 60.35 -17.17 -21.44
CA ARG A 257 61.16 -17.49 -20.28
C ARG A 257 61.90 -18.72 -20.77
N ASP A 258 63.12 -18.52 -21.25
CA ASP A 258 64.09 -19.60 -21.37
C ASP A 258 63.97 -20.33 -20.05
N LEU A 259 63.36 -21.50 -20.10
CA LEU A 259 63.14 -22.33 -18.94
C LEU A 259 64.52 -22.43 -18.32
N PRO A 260 64.77 -21.93 -17.09
CA PRO A 260 66.11 -21.95 -16.54
C PRO A 260 66.60 -23.38 -16.68
N ASN A 261 67.76 -23.56 -17.33
CA ASN A 261 68.32 -24.86 -17.75
C ASN A 261 68.39 -25.90 -16.62
N VAL A 262 68.12 -25.48 -15.37
CA VAL A 262 67.91 -26.29 -14.17
C VAL A 262 66.79 -27.34 -14.33
N LEU A 263 65.74 -27.12 -15.12
CA LEU A 263 64.71 -28.16 -15.37
C LEU A 263 64.99 -29.04 -16.60
N LYS A 264 66.09 -28.79 -17.32
CA LYS A 264 66.51 -29.59 -18.49
C LYS A 264 67.29 -30.85 -18.12
N GLN A 265 67.40 -31.17 -16.83
CA GLN A 265 67.86 -32.48 -16.39
C GLN A 265 66.65 -33.41 -16.31
N SER A 266 66.35 -34.12 -17.41
CA SER A 266 65.29 -35.12 -17.38
C SER A 266 65.63 -36.17 -16.32
N ARG A 267 64.74 -36.38 -15.35
CA ARG A 267 64.83 -37.49 -14.39
C ARG A 267 64.99 -38.85 -15.09
N PHE A 268 64.57 -38.92 -16.36
CA PHE A 268 64.76 -40.06 -17.25
C PHE A 268 66.25 -40.37 -17.51
N LYS A 269 67.10 -39.34 -17.73
CA LYS A 269 68.54 -39.53 -17.95
C LYS A 269 69.25 -40.02 -16.68
N GLN A 270 68.83 -39.57 -15.50
CA GLN A 270 69.32 -40.10 -14.21
C GLN A 270 68.89 -41.56 -13.97
N THR A 271 67.69 -41.94 -14.40
CA THR A 271 67.18 -43.32 -14.25
C THR A 271 67.94 -44.29 -15.17
N ILE A 272 68.22 -43.89 -16.42
CA ILE A 272 69.01 -44.69 -17.36
C ILE A 272 70.46 -44.86 -16.86
N LEU A 273 71.10 -43.80 -16.37
CA LEU A 273 72.47 -43.90 -15.87
C LEU A 273 72.58 -44.81 -14.63
N ARG A 274 71.58 -44.79 -13.73
CA ARG A 274 71.51 -45.76 -12.62
C ARG A 274 71.28 -47.19 -13.09
N SER A 275 70.45 -47.39 -14.13
CA SER A 275 70.20 -48.72 -14.72
C SER A 275 71.45 -49.31 -15.40
N ILE A 276 72.32 -48.49 -15.96
CA ILE A 276 73.53 -48.95 -16.65
C ILE A 276 74.64 -49.26 -15.64
N ASN A 277 74.81 -48.44 -14.59
CA ASN A 277 75.79 -48.70 -13.54
C ASN A 277 75.44 -49.87 -12.62
N GLY A 278 74.18 -50.26 -12.49
CA GLY A 278 73.75 -51.44 -11.71
C GLY A 278 73.88 -52.77 -12.45
N ARG A 279 74.50 -52.81 -13.64
CA ARG A 279 74.58 -54.00 -14.50
C ARG A 279 76.02 -54.48 -14.77
N ASN A 280 77.01 -53.86 -14.14
CA ASN A 280 78.43 -54.18 -14.27
C ASN A 280 79.07 -54.65 -12.95
N ASP A 281 78.26 -55.13 -12.00
CA ASP A 281 78.72 -56.01 -10.91
C ASP A 281 78.35 -57.46 -11.24
#